data_AF-A0A502STN1-F1
#
_entry.id   AF-A0A502STN1-F1
#
_cell.length_a   1.000
_cell.length_b   1.000
_cell.length_c   1.000
_cell.angle_alpha   90.00
_cell.angle_beta   90.00
_cell.angle_gamma   90.00
#
_symmetry.space_group_name_H-M   'P 1'
#
loop_
_entity.id
_entity.type
_entity.pdbx_description
1 polymer ?
#
loop_
_entity_poly.entity_id
_entity_poly.type
_entity_poly.pdbx_seq_one_letter_code
_entity_poly.pdbx_strand_id
1 'polypeptide(L)'
;MKAQIQANYEERLGRYAALVHGNNPPGLVIKLATYSSLLKQCEEHGDRLWRIEPLLYQIMRSIEVDLHLATAKLLESPRRSDRSLFRFLEFCLDNQMHIAWKSGTPSPSLIKEQLNELEAHRTTIAMIMGRRDKFFAHLDKRYFSDPNAIYADYPLDESAVVALVNCVIGIISYHQRNLDGAMAFHVGEFYQIAVENIVRNLEAGRKVNFPGQLD
;
A
#
# COMPACT_ATOMS: atom_id res chain seq x y z
N MET A 1 26.26 7.79 21.70
CA MET A 1 24.83 7.43 21.83
C MET A 1 23.96 8.16 20.82
N LYS A 2 23.86 9.50 20.85
CA LYS A 2 23.03 10.29 19.91
C LYS A 2 23.30 10.00 18.42
N ALA A 3 24.57 10.06 17.98
CA ALA A 3 24.92 9.80 16.57
C ALA A 3 24.55 8.37 16.11
N GLN A 4 24.70 7.37 16.98
CA GLN A 4 24.32 5.98 16.68
C GLN A 4 22.80 5.84 16.50
N ILE A 5 22.02 6.51 17.34
CA ILE A 5 20.56 6.50 17.29
C ILE A 5 20.06 7.22 16.03
N GLN A 6 20.64 8.37 15.70
CA GLN A 6 20.34 9.09 14.46
C GLN A 6 20.64 8.23 13.23
N ALA A 7 21.82 7.61 13.15
CA ALA A 7 22.17 6.75 12.02
C ALA A 7 21.20 5.56 11.88
N ASN A 8 20.78 4.96 13.00
CA ASN A 8 19.79 3.88 13.01
C ASN A 8 18.39 4.37 12.56
N TYR A 9 17.98 5.58 12.98
CA TYR A 9 16.76 6.22 12.49
C TYR A 9 16.78 6.39 10.97
N GLU A 10 17.85 6.98 10.43
CA GLU A 10 18.02 7.23 9.00
C GLU A 10 18.05 5.93 8.19
N GLU A 11 18.78 4.91 8.67
CA GLU A 11 18.84 3.59 8.05
C GLU A 11 17.46 2.92 7.98
N ARG A 12 16.71 2.95 9.10
CA ARG A 12 15.35 2.40 9.15
C ARG A 12 14.42 3.16 8.21
N LEU A 13 14.43 4.49 8.27
CA LEU A 13 13.61 5.33 7.42
C LEU A 13 13.93 5.10 5.94
N GLY A 14 15.20 5.01 5.56
CA GLY A 14 15.62 4.72 4.19
C GLY A 14 15.09 3.38 3.67
N ARG A 15 15.07 2.35 4.53
CA ARG A 15 14.48 1.04 4.18
C ARG A 15 12.96 1.12 3.99
N TYR A 16 12.24 1.81 4.87
CA TYR A 16 10.79 2.01 4.69
C TYR A 16 10.48 2.85 3.47
N ALA A 17 11.24 3.92 3.24
CA ALA A 17 11.13 4.75 2.05
C ALA A 17 11.32 3.95 0.77
N ALA A 18 12.28 3.02 0.71
CA ALA A 18 12.45 2.13 -0.43
C ALA A 18 11.24 1.21 -0.65
N LEU A 19 10.60 0.72 0.42
CA LEU A 19 9.39 -0.11 0.32
C LEU A 19 8.14 0.69 -0.08
N VAL A 20 8.10 1.99 0.25
CA VAL A 20 6.97 2.88 -0.06
C VAL A 20 7.11 3.51 -1.45
N HIS A 21 8.28 4.08 -1.76
CA HIS A 21 8.54 4.91 -2.94
C HIS A 21 9.45 4.24 -3.98
N GLY A 22 9.96 3.03 -3.73
CA GLY A 22 10.86 2.35 -4.66
C GLY A 22 10.27 2.16 -6.07
N ASN A 23 11.12 2.26 -7.09
CA ASN A 23 10.73 2.00 -8.47
C ASN A 23 11.00 0.55 -8.89
N ASN A 24 12.08 -0.06 -8.37
CA ASN A 24 12.44 -1.44 -8.66
C ASN A 24 13.06 -2.13 -7.42
N PRO A 25 12.35 -3.07 -6.78
CA PRO A 25 10.96 -3.44 -7.05
C PRO A 25 9.99 -2.25 -6.80
N PRO A 26 8.82 -2.20 -7.45
CA PRO A 26 7.84 -1.13 -7.21
C PRO A 26 7.45 -1.06 -5.73
N GLY A 27 7.30 0.15 -5.19
CA GLY A 27 6.87 0.41 -3.82
C GLY A 27 5.35 0.42 -3.65
N LEU A 28 4.86 0.80 -2.47
CA LEU A 28 3.42 0.95 -2.21
C LEU A 28 2.76 2.02 -3.08
N VAL A 29 3.43 3.15 -3.34
CA VAL A 29 2.86 4.27 -4.13
C VAL A 29 2.41 3.81 -5.51
N ILE A 30 3.27 3.05 -6.21
CA ILE A 30 2.99 2.57 -7.58
C ILE A 30 1.87 1.52 -7.58
N LYS A 31 1.90 0.58 -6.63
CA LYS A 31 0.87 -0.45 -6.50
C LYS A 31 -0.49 0.16 -6.21
N LEU A 32 -0.56 1.09 -5.25
CA LEU A 32 -1.79 1.78 -4.88
C LEU A 32 -2.31 2.62 -6.03
N ALA A 33 -1.46 3.39 -6.72
CA ALA A 33 -1.85 4.21 -7.85
C ALA A 33 -2.47 3.38 -8.98
N THR A 34 -1.82 2.26 -9.33
CA THR A 34 -2.33 1.34 -10.35
C THR A 34 -3.65 0.70 -9.92
N TYR A 35 -3.72 0.20 -8.68
CA TYR A 35 -4.93 -0.45 -8.15
C TYR A 35 -6.12 0.50 -8.06
N SER A 36 -5.94 1.67 -7.44
CA SER A 36 -6.99 2.68 -7.30
C SER A 36 -7.48 3.22 -8.64
N SER A 37 -6.60 3.36 -9.63
CA SER A 37 -7.01 3.74 -10.98
C SER A 37 -7.85 2.64 -11.63
N LEU A 38 -7.46 1.36 -11.50
CA LEU A 38 -8.27 0.23 -12.00
C LEU A 38 -9.63 0.14 -11.30
N LEU A 39 -9.70 0.37 -9.98
CA LEU A 39 -10.96 0.46 -9.24
C LEU A 39 -11.87 1.54 -9.81
N LYS A 40 -11.34 2.76 -9.99
CA LYS A 40 -12.07 3.86 -10.61
C LYS A 40 -12.58 3.49 -12.01
N GLN A 41 -11.77 2.81 -12.82
CA GLN A 41 -12.21 2.33 -14.14
C GLN A 41 -13.35 1.31 -14.01
N CYS A 42 -13.34 0.45 -12.99
CA CYS A 42 -14.45 -0.49 -12.71
C CYS A 42 -15.73 0.26 -12.29
N GLU A 43 -15.61 1.29 -11.46
CA GLU A 43 -16.75 2.13 -11.05
C GLU A 43 -17.36 2.87 -12.25
N GLU A 44 -16.52 3.41 -13.13
CA GLU A 44 -16.96 4.17 -14.31
C GLU A 44 -17.59 3.29 -15.41
N HIS A 45 -17.06 2.09 -15.63
CA HIS A 45 -17.45 1.23 -16.76
C HIS A 45 -18.33 0.03 -16.36
N GLY A 46 -18.31 -0.38 -15.09
CA GLY A 46 -18.93 -1.63 -14.63
C GLY A 46 -18.44 -2.85 -15.42
N ASP A 47 -19.37 -3.77 -15.71
CA ASP A 47 -19.09 -5.00 -16.47
C ASP A 47 -18.55 -4.75 -17.89
N ARG A 48 -18.76 -3.54 -18.44
CA ARG A 48 -18.25 -3.15 -19.76
C ARG A 48 -16.72 -3.16 -19.80
N LEU A 49 -16.04 -2.91 -18.67
CA LEU A 49 -14.58 -2.95 -18.59
C LEU A 49 -14.02 -4.33 -19.02
N TRP A 50 -14.71 -5.40 -18.63
CA TRP A 50 -14.31 -6.76 -18.97
C TRP A 50 -14.62 -7.13 -20.41
N ARG A 51 -15.56 -6.42 -21.05
CA ARG A 51 -15.80 -6.54 -22.49
C ARG A 51 -14.73 -5.80 -23.30
N ILE A 52 -14.22 -4.68 -22.78
CA ILE A 52 -13.09 -3.95 -23.37
C ILE A 52 -11.87 -4.87 -23.40
N GLU A 53 -11.47 -5.42 -22.26
CA GLU A 53 -10.36 -6.37 -22.17
C GLU A 53 -10.52 -7.27 -20.92
N PRO A 54 -10.87 -8.57 -21.10
CA PRO A 54 -11.03 -9.51 -19.99
C PRO A 54 -9.78 -9.67 -19.11
N LEU A 55 -8.57 -9.48 -19.66
CA LEU A 55 -7.33 -9.59 -18.89
C LEU A 55 -7.20 -8.52 -17.80
N LEU A 56 -7.88 -7.39 -17.92
CA LEU A 56 -7.83 -6.32 -16.91
C LEU A 56 -8.30 -6.80 -15.54
N TYR A 57 -9.29 -7.71 -15.49
CA TYR A 57 -9.74 -8.30 -14.23
C TYR A 57 -8.61 -9.06 -13.54
N GLN A 58 -7.89 -9.92 -14.28
CA GLN A 58 -6.79 -10.71 -13.73
C GLN A 58 -5.62 -9.83 -13.29
N ILE A 59 -5.30 -8.79 -14.07
CA ILE A 59 -4.26 -7.81 -13.73
C ILE A 59 -4.62 -7.09 -12.44
N MET A 60 -5.86 -6.60 -12.32
CA MET A 60 -6.34 -5.91 -11.13
C MET A 60 -6.25 -6.80 -9.88
N ARG A 61 -6.72 -8.05 -9.96
CA ARG A 61 -6.65 -9.02 -8.85
C ARG A 61 -5.20 -9.33 -8.46
N SER A 62 -4.28 -9.42 -9.42
CA SER A 62 -2.86 -9.62 -9.14
C SER A 62 -2.25 -8.44 -8.38
N ILE A 63 -2.55 -7.21 -8.82
CA ILE A 63 -2.07 -5.98 -8.17
C ILE A 63 -2.68 -5.85 -6.76
N GLU A 64 -3.95 -6.17 -6.58
CA GLU A 64 -4.60 -6.19 -5.27
C GLU A 64 -3.86 -7.09 -4.28
N VAL A 65 -3.54 -8.32 -4.70
CA VAL A 65 -2.79 -9.28 -3.87
C VAL A 65 -1.41 -8.74 -3.53
N ASP A 66 -0.67 -8.24 -4.52
CA ASP A 66 0.67 -7.68 -4.29
C ASP A 66 0.63 -6.46 -3.35
N LEU A 67 -0.39 -5.59 -3.49
CA LEU A 67 -0.64 -4.47 -2.59
C LEU A 67 -0.89 -4.95 -1.15
N HIS A 68 -1.74 -5.97 -0.97
CA HIS A 68 -2.02 -6.56 0.33
C HIS A 68 -0.76 -7.16 0.96
N LEU A 69 0.03 -7.93 0.21
CA LEU A 69 1.27 -8.54 0.71
C LEU A 69 2.32 -7.49 1.08
N ALA A 70 2.51 -6.48 0.23
CA ALA A 70 3.43 -5.38 0.51
C ALA A 70 3.02 -4.58 1.75
N THR A 71 1.73 -4.31 1.90
CA THR A 71 1.16 -3.62 3.07
C THR A 71 1.33 -4.48 4.33
N ALA A 72 1.03 -5.78 4.24
CA ALA A 72 1.17 -6.70 5.35
C ALA A 72 2.61 -6.79 5.87
N LYS A 73 3.59 -6.75 4.98
CA LYS A 73 5.01 -6.77 5.35
C LYS A 73 5.41 -5.57 6.23
N LEU A 74 4.82 -4.40 5.99
CA LEU A 74 5.11 -3.17 6.74
C LEU A 74 4.34 -3.09 8.06
N LEU A 75 3.18 -3.74 8.16
CA LEU A 75 2.26 -3.61 9.29
C LEU A 75 2.18 -4.87 10.16
N GLU A 76 3.18 -5.75 10.07
CA GLU A 76 3.28 -6.93 10.92
C GLU A 76 3.17 -6.57 12.41
N SER A 77 2.61 -7.49 13.20
CA SER A 77 2.50 -7.27 14.64
C SER A 77 3.88 -6.97 15.26
N PRO A 78 4.00 -5.95 16.14
CA PRO A 78 5.24 -5.66 16.88
C PRO A 78 5.78 -6.85 17.67
N ARG A 79 4.91 -7.80 18.07
CA ARG A 79 5.30 -9.04 18.75
C ARG A 79 5.96 -10.06 17.83
N ARG A 80 5.73 -9.96 16.52
CA ARG A 80 6.20 -10.90 15.49
C ARG A 80 7.37 -10.34 14.67
N SER A 81 7.56 -9.02 14.63
CA SER A 81 8.61 -8.38 13.84
C SER A 81 9.08 -7.06 14.44
N ASP A 82 10.40 -6.89 14.55
CA ASP A 82 11.07 -5.63 14.90
C ASP A 82 11.19 -4.65 13.71
N ARG A 83 10.69 -5.06 12.55
CA ARG A 83 10.77 -4.34 11.26
C ARG A 83 9.42 -3.80 10.81
N SER A 84 8.42 -3.75 11.69
CA SER A 84 7.13 -3.14 11.37
C SER A 84 7.17 -1.62 11.56
N LEU A 85 6.25 -0.93 10.88
CA LEU A 85 6.08 0.51 11.01
C LEU A 85 5.72 0.91 12.45
N PHE A 86 4.92 0.11 13.14
CA PHE A 86 4.65 0.29 14.58
C PHE A 86 5.94 0.32 15.40
N ARG A 87 6.85 -0.64 15.18
CA ARG A 87 8.16 -0.68 15.88
C ARG A 87 9.06 0.49 15.50
N PHE A 88 8.97 0.97 14.27
CA PHE A 88 9.66 2.19 13.86
C PHE A 88 9.16 3.41 14.61
N LEU A 89 7.85 3.58 14.73
CA LEU A 89 7.26 4.71 15.44
C LEU A 89 7.52 4.62 16.95
N GLU A 90 7.43 3.43 17.56
CA GLU A 90 7.85 3.19 18.95
C GLU A 90 9.33 3.58 19.15
N PHE A 91 10.22 3.13 18.26
CA PHE A 91 11.63 3.53 18.29
C PHE A 91 11.80 5.05 18.21
N CYS A 92 11.04 5.73 17.33
CA CYS A 92 11.08 7.19 17.23
C CYS A 92 10.63 7.88 18.51
N LEU A 93 9.59 7.36 19.17
CA LEU A 93 9.06 7.90 20.41
C LEU A 93 10.08 7.74 21.56
N ASP A 94 10.67 6.56 21.70
CA ASP A 94 11.65 6.26 22.75
C ASP A 94 12.95 7.06 22.59
N ASN A 95 13.26 7.48 21.36
CA ASN A 95 14.55 8.09 21.01
C ASN A 95 14.45 9.53 20.49
N GLN A 96 13.28 10.18 20.60
CA GLN A 96 13.00 11.46 19.95
C GLN A 96 14.05 12.55 20.22
N MET A 97 14.59 12.61 21.44
CA MET A 97 15.58 13.63 21.85
C MET A 97 16.94 13.46 21.16
N HIS A 98 17.15 12.30 20.56
CA HIS A 98 18.36 11.94 19.83
C HIS A 98 18.17 12.00 18.32
N ILE A 99 16.93 12.14 17.84
CA ILE A 99 16.58 12.30 16.43
C ILE A 99 16.59 13.79 16.08
N ALA A 100 17.29 14.13 15.01
CA ALA A 100 17.36 15.49 14.46
C ALA A 100 16.61 15.54 13.12
N TRP A 101 15.57 16.35 13.06
CA TRP A 101 14.95 16.82 11.82
C TRP A 101 15.42 18.25 11.50
N LYS A 102 15.19 18.69 10.27
CA LYS A 102 15.43 20.08 9.85
C LYS A 102 14.65 21.09 10.69
N SER A 103 13.44 20.72 11.11
CA SER A 103 12.54 21.52 11.94
C SER A 103 12.83 21.42 13.44
N GLY A 104 13.85 20.65 13.85
CA GLY A 104 14.20 20.41 15.25
C GLY A 104 14.01 18.95 15.64
N THR A 105 13.73 18.69 16.92
CA THR A 105 13.42 17.32 17.38
C THR A 105 11.99 16.94 17.03
N PRO A 106 11.70 15.68 16.64
CA PRO A 106 10.34 15.21 16.43
C PRO A 106 9.47 15.43 17.67
N SER A 107 8.21 15.83 17.47
CA SER A 107 7.26 15.95 18.58
C SER A 107 6.75 14.57 19.03
N PRO A 108 6.78 14.24 20.33
CA PRO A 108 6.15 13.01 20.85
C PRO A 108 4.65 12.93 20.55
N SER A 109 3.95 14.07 20.56
CA SER A 109 2.51 14.10 20.32
C SER A 109 2.18 13.66 18.89
N LEU A 110 2.99 14.11 17.93
CA LEU A 110 2.87 13.76 16.52
C LEU A 110 3.11 12.26 16.29
N ILE A 111 4.18 11.69 16.89
CA ILE A 111 4.48 10.26 16.73
C ILE A 111 3.34 9.40 17.31
N LYS A 112 2.76 9.83 18.45
CA LYS A 112 1.58 9.18 19.03
C LYS A 112 0.35 9.30 18.16
N GLU A 113 0.13 10.45 17.52
CA GLU A 113 -0.94 10.66 16.56
C GLU A 113 -0.82 9.68 15.38
N GLN A 114 0.37 9.55 14.78
CA GLN A 114 0.62 8.60 13.69
C GLN A 114 0.40 7.13 14.10
N LEU A 115 0.77 6.77 15.34
CA LEU A 115 0.45 5.44 15.89
C LEU A 115 -1.06 5.23 16.00
N ASN A 116 -1.80 6.24 16.48
CA ASN A 116 -3.26 6.18 16.60
C ASN A 116 -3.95 6.13 15.23
N GLU A 117 -3.44 6.85 14.23
CA GLU A 117 -3.93 6.78 12.85
C GLU A 117 -3.81 5.36 12.28
N LEU A 118 -2.65 4.71 12.44
CA LEU A 118 -2.49 3.31 12.04
C LEU A 118 -3.43 2.38 12.82
N GLU A 119 -3.60 2.64 14.11
CA GLU A 119 -4.46 1.85 14.98
C GLU A 119 -5.94 1.96 14.62
N ALA A 120 -6.38 3.11 14.10
CA ALA A 120 -7.73 3.29 13.59
C ALA A 120 -8.05 2.33 12.42
N HIS A 121 -7.02 1.84 11.71
CA HIS A 121 -7.14 0.84 10.65
C HIS A 121 -6.95 -0.61 11.11
N ARG A 122 -6.94 -0.89 12.43
CA ARG A 122 -6.65 -2.24 12.97
C ARG A 122 -7.49 -3.35 12.34
N THR A 123 -8.77 -3.11 12.09
CA THR A 123 -9.66 -4.09 11.45
C THR A 123 -9.17 -4.45 10.04
N THR A 124 -8.90 -3.45 9.20
CA THR A 124 -8.37 -3.65 7.84
C THR A 124 -7.02 -4.37 7.88
N ILE A 125 -6.13 -3.99 8.81
CA ILE A 125 -4.85 -4.66 9.02
C ILE A 125 -5.08 -6.14 9.35
N ALA A 126 -5.97 -6.46 10.29
CA ALA A 126 -6.26 -7.82 10.69
C ALA A 126 -6.81 -8.67 9.54
N MET A 127 -7.68 -8.09 8.70
CA MET A 127 -8.21 -8.77 7.52
C MET A 127 -7.13 -9.05 6.46
N ILE A 128 -6.25 -8.07 6.18
CA ILE A 128 -5.09 -8.26 5.29
C ILE A 128 -4.16 -9.36 5.82
N MET A 129 -3.84 -9.35 7.11
CA MET A 129 -3.00 -10.37 7.75
C MET A 129 -3.64 -11.75 7.69
N GLY A 130 -4.96 -11.83 7.91
CA GLY A 130 -5.72 -13.06 7.79
C GLY A 130 -5.63 -13.67 6.40
N ARG A 131 -5.90 -12.86 5.35
CA ARG A 131 -5.72 -13.29 3.95
C ARG A 131 -4.30 -13.77 3.69
N ARG A 132 -3.28 -13.02 4.11
CA ARG A 132 -1.86 -13.42 3.97
C ARG A 132 -1.57 -14.75 4.65
N ASP A 133 -1.82 -14.85 5.95
CA ASP A 133 -1.41 -15.99 6.77
C ASP A 133 -2.15 -17.26 6.34
N LYS A 134 -3.44 -17.15 6.05
CA LYS A 134 -4.27 -18.33 5.77
C LYS A 134 -4.22 -18.80 4.33
N PHE A 135 -4.16 -17.87 3.39
CA PHE A 135 -4.26 -18.20 1.97
C PHE A 135 -2.90 -18.25 1.29
N PHE A 136 -2.07 -17.23 1.51
CA PHE A 136 -0.82 -17.07 0.77
C PHE A 136 0.38 -17.74 1.46
N ALA A 137 0.44 -17.74 2.79
CA ALA A 137 1.61 -18.21 3.54
C ALA A 137 1.52 -19.68 3.96
N HIS A 138 0.36 -20.14 4.44
CA HIS A 138 0.25 -21.45 5.08
C HIS A 138 -0.64 -22.47 4.34
N LEU A 139 -1.27 -22.10 3.21
CA LEU A 139 -2.17 -22.96 2.43
C LEU A 139 -3.13 -23.76 3.34
N ASP A 140 -3.82 -23.05 4.23
CA ASP A 140 -4.66 -23.67 5.24
C ASP A 140 -5.75 -24.53 4.56
N LYS A 141 -5.92 -25.76 5.05
CA LYS A 141 -6.71 -26.83 4.42
C LYS A 141 -8.11 -26.36 4.03
N ARG A 142 -8.74 -25.51 4.85
CA ARG A 142 -10.08 -24.98 4.56
C ARG A 142 -10.09 -24.21 3.24
N TYR A 143 -9.14 -23.29 3.05
CA TYR A 143 -9.10 -22.42 1.88
C TYR A 143 -8.44 -23.08 0.67
N PHE A 144 -7.68 -24.16 0.87
CA PHE A 144 -7.29 -25.02 -0.24
C PHE A 144 -8.51 -25.72 -0.85
N SER A 145 -9.42 -26.23 -0.02
CA SER A 145 -10.64 -26.92 -0.48
C SER A 145 -11.72 -25.95 -0.98
N ASP A 146 -11.81 -24.75 -0.41
CA ASP A 146 -12.68 -23.68 -0.88
C ASP A 146 -11.94 -22.34 -0.91
N PRO A 147 -11.31 -21.98 -2.05
CA PRO A 147 -10.58 -20.73 -2.18
C PRO A 147 -11.44 -19.47 -1.97
N ASN A 148 -12.75 -19.54 -2.20
CA ASN A 148 -13.63 -18.38 -2.07
C ASN A 148 -13.96 -18.05 -0.61
N ALA A 149 -13.88 -19.04 0.29
CA ALA A 149 -14.10 -18.82 1.72
C ALA A 149 -13.20 -17.74 2.32
N ILE A 150 -12.01 -17.50 1.74
CA ILE A 150 -11.08 -16.47 2.24
C ILE A 150 -11.66 -15.05 2.16
N TYR A 151 -12.49 -14.79 1.14
CA TYR A 151 -13.09 -13.47 0.93
C TYR A 151 -14.29 -13.23 1.86
N ALA A 152 -14.95 -14.31 2.30
CA ALA A 152 -16.03 -14.26 3.28
C ALA A 152 -15.51 -14.16 4.72
N ASP A 153 -14.47 -14.93 5.07
CA ASP A 153 -13.90 -14.94 6.42
C ASP A 153 -13.03 -13.70 6.70
N TYR A 154 -12.41 -13.14 5.66
CA TYR A 154 -11.61 -11.92 5.74
C TYR A 154 -12.09 -10.91 4.71
N PRO A 155 -13.28 -10.31 4.91
CA PRO A 155 -13.77 -9.28 4.00
C PRO A 155 -12.86 -8.05 4.04
N LEU A 156 -12.57 -7.50 2.88
CA LEU A 156 -11.82 -6.25 2.73
C LEU A 156 -12.66 -5.33 1.87
N ASP A 157 -12.94 -4.15 2.42
CA ASP A 157 -13.45 -3.01 1.67
C ASP A 157 -12.28 -2.32 0.98
N GLU A 158 -12.39 -2.12 -0.34
CA GLU A 158 -11.34 -1.50 -1.14
C GLU A 158 -11.02 -0.09 -0.66
N SER A 159 -12.03 0.68 -0.25
CA SER A 159 -11.85 2.06 0.23
C SER A 159 -11.03 2.09 1.53
N ALA A 160 -11.29 1.16 2.45
CA ALA A 160 -10.54 1.00 3.68
C ALA A 160 -9.08 0.57 3.44
N VAL A 161 -8.83 -0.28 2.43
CA VAL A 161 -7.46 -0.65 2.03
C VAL A 161 -6.72 0.56 1.47
N VAL A 162 -7.34 1.32 0.56
CA VAL A 162 -6.76 2.54 0.00
C VAL A 162 -6.43 3.55 1.09
N ALA A 163 -7.34 3.77 2.05
CA ALA A 163 -7.13 4.67 3.18
C ALA A 163 -5.94 4.23 4.05
N LEU A 164 -5.86 2.94 4.39
CA LEU A 164 -4.75 2.39 5.17
C LEU A 164 -3.40 2.57 4.46
N VAL A 165 -3.32 2.26 3.16
CA VAL A 165 -2.07 2.37 2.41
C VAL A 165 -1.64 3.85 2.29
N ASN A 166 -2.60 4.77 2.08
CA ASN A 166 -2.32 6.20 2.10
C ASN A 166 -1.81 6.67 3.46
N CYS A 167 -2.34 6.16 4.57
CA CYS A 167 -1.82 6.45 5.92
C CYS A 167 -0.34 6.01 6.05
N VAL A 168 0.00 4.79 5.61
CA VAL A 168 1.39 4.30 5.60
C VAL A 168 2.31 5.18 4.75
N ILE A 169 1.88 5.53 3.53
CA ILE A 169 2.65 6.41 2.63
C ILE A 169 2.87 7.77 3.29
N GLY A 170 1.81 8.34 3.87
CA GLY A 170 1.81 9.65 4.52
C GLY A 170 2.80 9.74 5.67
N ILE A 171 2.79 8.75 6.56
CA ILE A 171 3.73 8.67 7.70
C ILE A 171 5.18 8.65 7.19
N ILE A 172 5.52 7.74 6.29
CA ILE A 172 6.90 7.63 5.78
C ILE A 172 7.34 8.89 5.03
N SER A 173 6.47 9.44 4.18
CA SER A 173 6.72 10.69 3.46
C SER A 173 6.95 11.87 4.41
N TYR A 174 6.19 11.93 5.50
CA TYR A 174 6.34 12.97 6.52
C TYR A 174 7.71 12.89 7.20
N HIS A 175 8.13 11.69 7.61
CA HIS A 175 9.44 11.48 8.22
C HIS A 175 10.59 11.82 7.27
N GLN A 176 10.50 11.44 5.99
CA GLN A 176 11.52 11.79 4.99
C GLN A 176 11.61 13.30 4.75
N ARG A 177 10.46 13.98 4.61
CA ARG A 177 10.42 15.43 4.41
C ARG A 177 11.07 16.16 5.57
N ASN A 178 10.82 15.74 6.81
CA ASN A 178 11.40 16.41 7.97
C ASN A 178 12.88 16.09 8.17
N LEU A 179 13.36 14.91 7.77
CA LEU A 179 14.78 14.56 7.82
C LEU A 179 15.59 15.35 6.77
N ASP A 180 15.24 15.21 5.48
CA ASP A 180 16.10 15.67 4.39
C ASP A 180 15.54 16.87 3.63
N GLY A 181 14.33 17.33 3.94
CA GLY A 181 13.64 18.40 3.21
C GLY A 181 13.25 18.03 1.77
N ALA A 182 13.71 16.88 1.28
CA ALA A 182 13.34 16.33 -0.01
C ALA A 182 11.93 15.75 0.06
N MET A 183 11.06 16.14 -0.87
CA MET A 183 9.83 15.38 -1.13
C MET A 183 10.18 14.20 -2.03
N ALA A 184 9.74 13.01 -1.64
CA ALA A 184 9.65 11.91 -2.61
C ALA A 184 8.67 12.37 -3.72
N PHE A 185 9.14 12.39 -4.96
CA PHE A 185 8.30 12.73 -6.11
C PHE A 185 7.18 11.69 -6.23
N HIS A 186 5.92 12.13 -6.20
CA HIS A 186 4.77 11.23 -6.26
C HIS A 186 4.58 10.72 -7.70
N VAL A 187 5.36 9.71 -8.07
CA VAL A 187 5.24 9.00 -9.36
C VAL A 187 3.85 8.37 -9.57
N GLY A 188 3.02 8.26 -8.52
CA GLY A 188 1.70 7.65 -8.57
C GLY A 188 0.77 8.26 -9.63
N GLU A 189 0.79 9.58 -9.82
CA GLU A 189 -0.05 10.26 -10.82
C GLU A 189 0.25 9.76 -12.25
N PHE A 190 1.52 9.49 -12.56
CA PHE A 190 1.91 8.94 -13.86
C PHE A 190 1.35 7.54 -14.07
N TYR A 191 1.31 6.71 -13.02
CA TYR A 191 0.72 5.37 -13.11
C TYR A 191 -0.81 5.42 -13.22
N GLN A 192 -1.47 6.37 -12.56
CA GLN A 192 -2.91 6.57 -12.73
C GLN A 192 -3.24 6.94 -14.18
N ILE A 193 -2.55 7.93 -14.74
CA ILE A 193 -2.68 8.35 -16.15
C ILE A 193 -2.35 7.19 -17.09
N ALA A 194 -1.33 6.38 -16.78
CA ALA A 194 -0.98 5.23 -17.59
C ALA A 194 -2.10 4.19 -17.66
N VAL A 195 -2.77 3.89 -16.53
CA VAL A 195 -3.93 2.99 -16.49
C VAL A 195 -5.09 3.56 -17.31
N GLU A 196 -5.42 4.85 -17.14
CA GLU A 196 -6.48 5.51 -17.91
C GLU A 196 -6.19 5.44 -19.42
N ASN A 197 -4.94 5.68 -19.82
CA ASN A 197 -4.51 5.55 -21.21
C ASN A 197 -4.63 4.11 -21.73
N ILE A 198 -4.27 3.10 -20.93
CA ILE A 198 -4.40 1.68 -21.29
C ILE A 198 -5.86 1.36 -21.59
N VAL A 199 -6.78 1.68 -20.67
CA VAL A 199 -8.21 1.38 -20.85
C VAL A 199 -8.78 2.10 -22.08
N ARG A 200 -8.49 3.40 -22.23
CA ARG A 200 -8.94 4.19 -23.40
C ARG A 200 -8.43 3.60 -24.71
N ASN A 201 -7.16 3.21 -24.78
CA ASN A 201 -6.57 2.64 -25.99
C ASN A 201 -7.15 1.26 -26.31
N LEU A 202 -7.38 0.42 -25.30
CA LEU A 202 -8.03 -0.88 -25.46
C LEU A 202 -9.47 -0.72 -25.94
N GLU A 203 -10.23 0.22 -25.38
CA GLU A 203 -11.61 0.50 -25.81
C GLU A 203 -11.65 0.95 -27.27
N ALA A 204 -10.80 1.91 -27.64
CA ALA A 204 -10.69 2.40 -29.01
C ALA A 204 -10.33 1.26 -29.98
N GLY A 205 -9.34 0.44 -29.62
CA GLY A 205 -8.95 -0.73 -30.41
C GLY A 205 -10.07 -1.74 -30.56
N ARG A 206 -10.84 -2.01 -29.49
CA ARG A 206 -11.97 -2.94 -29.52
C ARG A 206 -13.08 -2.44 -30.44
N LYS A 207 -13.44 -1.15 -30.41
CA LYS A 207 -14.45 -0.55 -31.31
C LYS A 207 -14.06 -0.67 -32.79
N VAL A 208 -12.78 -0.45 -33.10
CA VAL A 208 -12.27 -0.51 -34.49
C VAL A 208 -12.20 -1.95 -34.99
N ASN A 209 -11.65 -2.86 -34.18
CA ASN A 209 -11.37 -4.23 -34.62
C ASN A 209 -12.60 -5.16 -34.52
N PHE A 210 -13.54 -4.85 -33.62
CA PHE A 210 -14.72 -5.67 -33.36
C PHE A 210 -15.99 -4.80 -33.18
N PRO A 211 -16.51 -4.20 -34.26
CA PRO A 211 -17.68 -3.33 -34.19
C PRO A 211 -18.91 -4.02 -33.56
N GLY A 212 -19.67 -3.31 -32.72
CA GLY A 212 -20.89 -3.81 -32.07
C GLY A 212 -20.69 -4.69 -30.84
N GLN A 213 -19.45 -4.97 -30.41
CA GLN A 213 -19.19 -5.77 -29.20
C GLN A 213 -19.26 -4.99 -27.88
N LEU A 214 -19.21 -3.66 -27.95
CA LEU A 214 -19.22 -2.77 -26.78
C LEU A 214 -20.51 -1.96 -26.63
N ASP A 215 -21.46 -2.17 -27.55
CA ASP A 215 -22.79 -1.57 -27.57
C ASP A 215 -23.83 -2.44 -26.85
#